data_AF-A0A954LPG1-F1
#
_entry.id   AF-A0A954LPG1-F1
#
_cell.length_a   1.000
_cell.length_b   1.000
_cell.length_c   1.000
_cell.angle_alpha   90.00
_cell.angle_beta   90.00
_cell.angle_gamma   90.00
#
_symmetry.space_group_name_H-M   'P 1'
#
loop_
_entity.id
_entity.type
_entity.pdbx_description
1 polymer ?
#
loop_
_entity_poly.entity_id
_entity_poly.type
_entity_poly.pdbx_seq_one_letter_code
_entity_poly.pdbx_strand_id
1 'polypeptide(L)' 'ADPARVLKGTRMGGRYGGTRSTVRNLEVVRVDEENNMLLVKGAVPGPNGGYVLIRQTNKRKRSAK' A
#
# COMPACT_ATOMS: atom_id res chain seq x y z
N ALA A 1 -38.61 -3.60 -14.33
CA ALA A 1 -38.89 -2.49 -13.40
C ALA A 1 -37.54 -2.07 -12.81
N ASP A 2 -36.94 -1.06 -13.42
CA ASP A 2 -35.64 -0.55 -13.00
C ASP A 2 -35.76 0.31 -11.73
N PRO A 3 -34.78 0.28 -10.83
CA PRO A 3 -34.84 1.05 -9.60
C PRO A 3 -34.75 2.56 -9.86
N ALA A 4 -35.75 3.32 -9.42
CA ALA A 4 -35.78 4.79 -9.51
C ALA A 4 -34.90 5.51 -8.47
N ARG A 5 -33.86 4.84 -7.93
CA ARG A 5 -32.99 5.37 -6.86
C ARG A 5 -31.54 4.99 -7.07
N VAL A 6 -30.64 5.75 -6.44
CA VAL A 6 -29.21 5.46 -6.42
C VAL A 6 -28.93 4.16 -5.66
N LEU A 7 -28.15 3.27 -6.26
CA LEU A 7 -27.76 1.99 -5.66
C LEU A 7 -26.71 2.21 -4.55
N LYS A 8 -26.74 1.39 -3.49
CA LYS A 8 -25.71 1.42 -2.45
C LYS A 8 -24.34 1.11 -3.06
N GLY A 9 -23.32 1.91 -2.73
CA GLY A 9 -21.98 1.79 -3.30
C GLY A 9 -21.76 2.54 -4.61
N THR A 10 -22.76 3.29 -5.09
CA THR A 10 -22.54 4.24 -6.21
C THR A 10 -21.47 5.25 -5.80
N ARG A 11 -20.41 5.35 -6.61
CA ARG A 11 -19.29 6.25 -6.35
C ARG A 11 -19.74 7.70 -6.53
N MET A 12 -19.63 8.48 -5.46
CA MET A 12 -19.92 9.92 -5.44
C MET A 12 -18.76 10.67 -4.75
N GLY A 13 -18.81 12.00 -4.75
CA GLY A 13 -17.84 12.82 -4.04
C GLY A 13 -17.77 12.50 -2.54
N GLY A 14 -16.61 12.72 -1.94
CA GLY A 14 -16.36 12.48 -0.52
C GLY A 14 -14.90 12.74 -0.13
N ARG A 15 -14.56 12.54 1.14
CA ARG A 15 -13.19 12.69 1.63
C ARG A 15 -12.28 11.61 1.04
N TYR A 16 -11.17 12.02 0.43
CA TYR A 16 -10.13 11.14 -0.06
C TYR A 16 -8.97 11.04 0.94
N GLY A 17 -8.34 9.87 1.05
CA GLY A 17 -7.17 9.64 1.91
C GLY A 17 -7.50 9.25 3.36
N GLY A 18 -6.49 9.31 4.23
CA GLY A 18 -6.61 8.91 5.64
C GLY A 18 -6.89 7.41 5.88
N THR A 19 -6.76 6.60 4.83
CA THR A 19 -7.02 5.16 4.88
C THR A 19 -5.71 4.38 4.88
N ARG A 20 -5.64 3.31 5.68
CA ARG A 20 -4.47 2.42 5.72
C ARG A 20 -4.30 1.68 4.39
N SER A 21 -3.24 2.04 3.67
CA SER A 21 -2.88 1.41 2.39
C SER A 21 -1.64 0.53 2.55
N THR A 22 -1.55 -0.58 1.81
CA THR A 22 -0.38 -1.46 1.82
C THR A 22 0.14 -1.69 0.41
N VAL A 23 1.38 -1.27 0.16
CA VAL A 23 2.12 -1.63 -1.05
C VAL A 23 2.80 -2.96 -0.79
N ARG A 24 2.63 -3.92 -1.71
CA ARG A 24 3.12 -5.29 -1.55
C ARG A 24 4.24 -5.57 -2.54
N ASN A 25 5.11 -6.52 -2.19
CA ASN A 25 6.20 -6.99 -3.03
C ASN A 25 7.23 -5.91 -3.40
N LEU A 26 7.48 -4.99 -2.46
CA LEU A 26 8.61 -4.08 -2.53
C LEU A 26 9.91 -4.87 -2.28
N GLU A 27 10.94 -4.52 -3.01
CA GLU A 27 12.27 -5.13 -2.92
C GLU A 27 13.12 -4.35 -1.92
N VAL A 28 13.77 -5.07 -0.99
CA VAL A 28 14.74 -4.48 -0.07
C VAL A 28 16.09 -4.49 -0.78
N VAL A 29 16.62 -3.30 -1.08
CA VAL A 29 17.87 -3.15 -1.84
C VAL A 29 19.08 -3.34 -0.94
N ARG A 30 19.04 -2.74 0.25
CA ARG A 30 20.14 -2.81 1.22
C ARG A 30 19.61 -2.58 2.63
N VAL A 31 20.22 -3.26 3.59
CA VAL A 31 20.07 -3.00 5.01
C VAL A 31 21.37 -2.35 5.47
N ASP A 32 21.26 -1.17 6.08
CA ASP A 32 22.38 -0.45 6.67
C ASP A 32 22.21 -0.52 8.19
N GLU A 33 23.01 -1.40 8.82
CA GLU A 33 22.94 -1.66 10.25
C GLU A 33 23.57 -0.54 11.08
N GLU A 34 24.54 0.20 10.52
CA GLU A 34 25.21 1.31 11.22
C GLU A 34 24.23 2.45 11.50
N ASN A 35 23.40 2.77 10.51
CA ASN A 35 22.40 3.83 10.61
C ASN A 35 20.99 3.31 10.94
N ASN A 36 20.82 2.00 11.15
CA ASN A 36 19.53 1.33 11.31
C ASN A 36 18.52 1.68 10.20
N MET A 37 19.00 1.77 8.95
CA MET A 37 18.21 2.15 7.79
C MET A 37 17.91 0.94 6.90
N LEU A 38 16.71 0.94 6.31
CA LEU A 38 16.28 -0.07 5.36
C LEU A 38 15.91 0.60 4.03
N LEU A 39 16.71 0.34 3.00
CA LEU A 39 16.55 0.91 1.67
C LEU A 39 15.57 0.05 0.86
N VAL A 40 14.43 0.63 0.50
CA VAL A 40 13.35 -0.05 -0.24
C VAL A 40 13.24 0.52 -1.65
N LYS A 41 13.13 -0.35 -2.64
CA LYS A 41 12.84 0.04 -4.02
C LYS A 41 11.33 0.23 -4.21
N GLY A 42 10.91 1.49 -4.28
CA GLY A 42 9.53 1.89 -4.59
C GLY A 42 8.97 2.94 -3.64
N ALA A 43 7.66 3.19 -3.75
CA ALA A 43 6.97 4.19 -2.94
C ALA A 43 6.37 3.57 -1.66
N VAL A 44 6.50 4.30 -0.55
CA VAL A 44 5.89 3.99 0.74
C VAL A 44 4.65 4.86 0.93
N PRO A 45 3.52 4.31 1.39
CA PRO A 45 2.31 5.10 1.58
C PRO A 45 2.44 6.03 2.79
N GLY A 46 2.00 7.27 2.62
CA GLY A 46 1.97 8.28 3.68
C GLY A 46 3.03 9.38 3.51
N PRO A 47 3.01 10.39 4.38
CA PRO A 47 4.00 11.47 4.38
C PRO A 47 5.34 11.01 4.99
N ASN A 48 6.40 11.78 4.75
CA ASN A 48 7.70 11.58 5.37
C ASN A 48 7.58 11.65 6.91
N GLY A 49 8.25 10.74 7.62
CA GLY A 49 8.16 10.63 9.08
C GLY A 49 6.88 9.96 9.61
N GLY A 50 5.99 9.52 8.72
CA GLY A 50 4.83 8.73 9.10
C GLY A 50 5.22 7.34 9.63
N TYR A 51 4.43 6.81 10.55
CA TYR A 51 4.61 5.44 11.03
C TYR A 51 4.21 4.42 9.95
N VAL A 52 5.09 3.44 9.72
CA VAL A 52 4.89 2.39 8.72
C VAL A 52 5.09 1.02 9.37
N LEU A 53 4.22 0.08 9.03
CA LEU A 53 4.36 -1.32 9.44
C LEU A 53 5.00 -2.13 8.31
N ILE A 54 6.20 -2.65 8.56
CA ILE A 54 6.90 -3.55 7.64
C ILE A 54 6.59 -5.00 8.05
N ARG A 55 6.21 -5.83 7.08
CA ARG A 55 5.93 -7.25 7.28
C ARG A 55 6.33 -8.05 6.05
N GLN A 56 6.61 -9.34 6.26
CA GLN A 56 6.86 -10.24 5.13
C GLN A 56 5.61 -10.34 4.24
N THR A 57 5.84 -10.49 2.93
CA THR A 57 4.75 -10.60 1.96
C THR A 57 4.06 -11.95 2.09
N ASN A 58 2.73 -11.95 2.03
CA ASN A 58 1.92 -13.17 1.94
C ASN A 58 1.76 -13.64 0.48
N LYS A 59 2.29 -12.90 -0.50
CA LYS A 59 2.18 -13.27 -1.92
C LYS A 59 3.58 -13.51 -2.48
N ARG A 60 3.87 -14.75 -2.86
CA ARG A 60 5.07 -15.07 -3.65
C ARG A 60 4.86 -14.59 -5.08
N LYS A 61 5.85 -13.88 -5.65
CA LYS A 61 5.89 -13.68 -7.11
C LYS A 61 6.05 -15.06 -7.74
N ARG A 62 5.16 -15.45 -8.65
CA ARG A 62 5.38 -16.64 -9.48
C ARG A 62 6.61 -16.33 -10.33
N SER A 63 7.68 -17.11 -10.18
CA SER A 63 8.79 -17.05 -11.13
C SER A 63 8.21 -17.40 -12.51
N ALA A 64 8.41 -16.52 -13.47
CA ALA A 64 8.09 -16.82 -14.86
C ALA A 64 8.86 -18.10 -15.24
N LYS A 65 8.16 -19.03 -15.88
CA LYS A 65 8.76 -20.23 -16.49
C LYS A 65 9.48 -19.81 -17.75
#